data_AF-A0AAD6P3A2-F1
#
_entry.id   AF-A0AAD6P3A2-F1
#
_cell.length_a   1.000
_cell.length_b   1.000
_cell.length_c   1.000
_cell.angle_alpha   90.00
_cell.angle_beta   90.00
_cell.angle_gamma   90.00
#
_symmetry.space_group_name_H-M   'P 1'
#
loop_
_entity.id
_entity.type
_entity.pdbx_description
1 polymer ?
#
loop_
_entity_poly.entity_id
_entity_poly.type
_entity_poly.pdbx_seq_one_letter_code
_entity_poly.pdbx_strand_id
1 'polypeptide(L)'
;MFHILMILSLLCLANSSRKPWHENSCNMYRGSWVHDISYPLYDSSACRFIRKEFDCLMYGRPDHLYLQYRWQPNDCNLPRFDGQDFLKKMKGKKVMYVGDSLSLNTFQSMVCLLHAAVPDSNITRFSKNSVTTVIFQDYGVSVSHFHSPYLVDVEKEKPFGRILRLDSIKDGKTWKDIDVLVFYSWGWWFRAGSQQPYDLPIYYFLFQVGLYSRRRGHSQRHGS
;
A
#
# COMPACT_ATOMS: atom_id res chain seq x y z
N MET A 1 -5.69 3.98 -11.23
CA MET A 1 -4.83 4.98 -11.92
C MET A 1 -3.71 5.52 -11.03
N PHE A 2 -3.94 5.86 -9.75
CA PHE A 2 -2.88 6.27 -8.79
C PHE A 2 -2.12 5.10 -8.10
N HIS A 3 -2.57 3.86 -8.25
CA HIS A 3 -2.09 2.70 -7.47
C HIS A 3 -0.75 2.10 -7.94
N ILE A 4 -0.37 2.27 -9.21
CA ILE A 4 0.84 1.63 -9.76
C ILE A 4 2.13 2.36 -9.33
N LEU A 5 2.07 3.66 -9.05
CA LEU A 5 3.22 4.44 -8.56
C LEU A 5 3.68 4.02 -7.15
N MET A 6 2.78 3.48 -6.31
CA MET A 6 3.15 2.97 -4.97
C MET A 6 3.73 1.56 -4.99
N ILE A 7 3.43 0.76 -6.02
CA ILE A 7 4.06 -0.57 -6.22
C ILE A 7 5.51 -0.40 -6.69
N LEU A 8 5.80 0.67 -7.43
CA LEU A 8 7.14 0.96 -7.96
C LEU A 8 8.16 1.37 -6.90
N SER A 9 7.74 2.10 -5.87
CA SER A 9 8.62 2.43 -4.73
C SER A 9 8.97 1.20 -3.89
N LEU A 10 8.04 0.24 -3.75
CA LEU A 10 8.28 -1.05 -3.10
C LEU A 10 9.19 -1.95 -3.94
N LEU A 11 9.07 -1.91 -5.28
CA LEU A 11 10.00 -2.58 -6.19
C LEU A 11 11.43 -2.02 -6.05
N CYS A 12 11.60 -0.70 -5.89
CA CYS A 12 12.93 -0.12 -5.62
C CYS A 12 13.55 -0.61 -4.30
N LEU A 13 12.74 -0.82 -3.25
CA LEU A 13 13.22 -1.39 -1.98
C LEU A 13 13.58 -2.88 -2.11
N ALA A 14 12.82 -3.63 -2.91
CA ALA A 14 13.10 -5.03 -3.20
C ALA A 14 14.34 -5.20 -4.10
N ASN A 15 14.61 -4.25 -5.01
CA ASN A 15 15.68 -4.35 -5.99
C ASN A 15 16.97 -3.59 -5.62
N SER A 16 17.08 -3.07 -4.39
CA SER A 16 18.28 -2.34 -3.96
C SER A 16 19.45 -3.28 -3.65
N SER A 17 20.11 -3.75 -4.71
CA SER A 17 21.56 -3.99 -4.68
C SER A 17 22.23 -2.65 -4.45
N ARG A 18 23.06 -2.54 -3.41
CA ARG A 18 23.80 -1.32 -3.05
C ARG A 18 24.57 -0.77 -4.26
N LYS A 19 23.99 0.17 -5.01
CA LYS A 19 24.72 1.06 -5.92
C LYS A 19 24.53 2.49 -5.42
N PRO A 20 25.60 3.29 -5.34
CA PRO A 20 25.48 4.71 -5.02
C PRO A 20 24.60 5.37 -6.07
N TRP A 21 23.72 6.28 -5.63
CA TRP A 21 22.88 7.09 -6.51
C TRP A 21 23.78 7.95 -7.40
N HIS A 22 24.00 7.53 -8.64
CA HIS A 22 24.64 8.35 -9.67
C HIS A 22 23.63 9.35 -10.23
N GLU A 23 24.09 10.57 -10.54
CA GLU A 23 23.34 11.78 -10.94
C GLU A 23 22.55 11.71 -12.27
N ASN A 24 22.20 10.53 -12.77
CA ASN A 24 21.11 10.36 -13.75
C ASN A 24 19.96 9.62 -13.09
N SER A 25 19.29 10.29 -12.15
CA SER A 25 18.18 9.73 -11.38
C SER A 25 16.96 9.54 -12.26
N CYS A 26 16.56 8.30 -12.52
CA CYS A 26 15.29 8.03 -13.19
C CYS A 26 14.13 8.62 -12.40
N ASN A 27 13.44 9.62 -12.96
CA ASN A 27 12.25 10.16 -12.34
C ASN A 27 11.05 9.25 -12.63
N MET A 28 10.76 8.31 -11.71
CA MET A 28 9.65 7.37 -11.85
C MET A 28 8.26 8.01 -11.90
N TYR A 29 8.14 9.31 -11.59
CA TYR A 29 6.88 10.06 -11.59
C TYR A 29 6.64 10.84 -12.89
N ARG A 30 7.62 10.90 -13.80
CA ARG A 30 7.50 11.55 -15.11
C ARG A 30 7.53 10.50 -16.21
N GLY A 31 6.44 10.38 -16.94
CA GLY A 31 6.25 9.30 -17.90
C GLY A 31 4.92 9.41 -18.63
N SER A 32 4.57 8.36 -19.33
CA SER A 32 3.28 8.21 -20.00
C SER A 32 2.71 6.81 -19.77
N TRP A 33 1.39 6.70 -19.98
CA TRP A 33 0.74 5.39 -20.07
C TRP A 33 0.96 4.84 -21.47
N VAL A 34 1.54 3.64 -21.56
CA VAL A 34 1.75 2.94 -22.81
C VAL A 34 0.91 1.67 -22.83
N HIS A 35 0.33 1.39 -24.00
CA HIS A 35 -0.39 0.14 -24.22
C HIS A 35 0.60 -1.02 -24.26
N ASP A 36 0.27 -2.10 -23.55
CA ASP A 36 1.09 -3.29 -23.41
C ASP A 36 0.20 -4.53 -23.37
N ILE A 37 0.29 -5.35 -24.42
CA ILE A 37 -0.50 -6.57 -24.58
C ILE A 37 -0.16 -7.66 -23.56
N SER A 38 0.96 -7.54 -22.85
CA SER A 38 1.36 -8.48 -21.80
C SER A 38 0.66 -8.21 -20.47
N TYR A 39 -0.15 -7.15 -20.37
CA TYR A 39 -0.98 -6.82 -19.21
C TYR A 39 -2.40 -7.38 -19.38
N PRO A 40 -3.13 -7.63 -18.27
CA PRO A 40 -2.80 -7.31 -16.88
C PRO A 40 -1.79 -8.27 -16.24
N LEU A 41 -1.18 -7.86 -15.13
CA LEU A 41 -0.24 -8.68 -14.35
C LEU A 41 -0.92 -9.82 -13.57
N TYR A 42 -2.23 -9.75 -13.38
CA TYR A 42 -3.05 -10.78 -12.77
C TYR A 42 -4.47 -10.68 -13.31
N ASP A 43 -5.19 -11.80 -13.33
CA ASP A 43 -6.63 -11.81 -13.57
C ASP A 43 -7.36 -11.44 -12.28
N SER A 44 -8.09 -10.32 -12.30
CA SER A 44 -8.84 -9.85 -11.13
C SER A 44 -9.99 -10.78 -10.76
N SER A 45 -10.59 -11.48 -11.73
CA SER A 45 -11.72 -12.38 -11.48
C SER A 45 -11.30 -13.62 -10.69
N ALA A 46 -10.04 -14.04 -10.81
CA ALA A 46 -9.46 -15.14 -10.05
C ALA A 46 -9.02 -14.73 -8.62
N CYS A 47 -9.00 -13.44 -8.29
CA CYS A 47 -8.49 -12.98 -7.01
C CYS A 47 -9.58 -12.83 -5.93
N ARG A 48 -9.61 -13.77 -4.98
CA ARG A 48 -10.56 -13.78 -3.84
C ARG A 48 -10.42 -12.63 -2.82
N PHE A 49 -9.43 -11.75 -2.99
CA PHE A 49 -9.17 -10.65 -2.05
C PHE A 49 -9.82 -9.33 -2.46
N ILE A 50 -10.26 -9.22 -3.71
CA ILE A 50 -10.91 -8.01 -4.24
C ILE A 50 -12.28 -7.86 -3.60
N ARG A 51 -12.57 -6.63 -3.19
CA ARG A 51 -13.88 -6.26 -2.67
C ARG A 51 -14.82 -6.04 -3.83
N LYS A 52 -16.09 -6.40 -3.67
CA LYS A 52 -17.10 -6.25 -4.72
C LYS A 52 -17.09 -4.83 -5.31
N GLU A 53 -16.95 -3.81 -4.46
CA GLU A 53 -16.92 -2.41 -4.87
C GLU A 53 -15.78 -2.04 -5.85
N PHE A 54 -14.76 -2.90 -6.00
CA PHE A 54 -13.64 -2.71 -6.92
C PHE A 54 -13.59 -3.74 -8.07
N ASP A 55 -14.54 -4.68 -8.14
CA ASP A 55 -14.53 -5.75 -9.14
C ASP A 55 -15.34 -5.36 -10.39
N CYS A 56 -14.72 -4.57 -11.27
CA CYS A 56 -15.38 -4.09 -12.48
C CYS A 56 -15.81 -5.22 -13.44
N LEU A 57 -15.04 -6.32 -13.51
CA LEU A 57 -15.32 -7.42 -14.42
C LEU A 57 -16.52 -8.24 -13.93
N MET A 58 -16.59 -8.54 -12.64
CA MET A 58 -17.74 -9.23 -12.04
C MET A 58 -19.05 -8.44 -12.24
N TYR A 59 -18.97 -7.11 -12.23
CA TYR A 59 -20.13 -6.22 -12.48
C TYR A 59 -20.36 -5.90 -13.96
N GLY A 60 -19.74 -6.64 -14.88
CA GLY A 60 -20.10 -6.63 -16.30
C GLY A 60 -19.58 -5.44 -17.09
N ARG A 61 -18.50 -4.78 -16.65
CA ARG A 61 -17.84 -3.75 -17.46
C ARG A 61 -17.37 -4.36 -18.79
N PRO A 62 -17.83 -3.86 -19.96
CA PRO A 62 -17.60 -4.52 -21.24
C PRO A 62 -16.25 -4.18 -21.89
N ASP A 63 -15.65 -3.04 -21.57
CA ASP A 63 -14.36 -2.62 -22.13
C ASP A 63 -13.19 -3.17 -21.30
N HIS A 64 -12.21 -3.82 -21.94
CA HIS A 64 -11.06 -4.43 -21.24
C HIS A 64 -9.73 -3.70 -21.49
N LEU A 65 -9.71 -2.70 -22.37
CA LEU A 65 -8.48 -1.98 -22.74
C LEU A 65 -7.81 -1.30 -21.53
N TYR A 66 -8.57 -0.89 -20.52
CA TYR A 66 -8.03 -0.27 -19.31
C TYR A 66 -7.08 -1.19 -18.52
N LEU A 67 -7.15 -2.51 -18.73
CA LEU A 67 -6.28 -3.50 -18.09
C LEU A 67 -4.91 -3.60 -18.78
N GLN A 68 -4.79 -3.14 -20.03
CA GLN A 68 -3.63 -3.33 -20.90
C GLN A 68 -2.69 -2.11 -20.93
N TYR A 69 -2.70 -1.29 -19.87
CA TYR A 69 -1.84 -0.11 -19.78
C TYR A 69 -0.81 -0.27 -18.68
N ARG A 70 0.43 0.12 -18.98
CA ARG A 70 1.51 0.25 -18.01
C ARG A 70 2.08 1.66 -17.98
N TRP A 71 2.61 2.04 -16.83
CA TRP A 71 3.34 3.28 -16.67
C TRP A 71 4.77 3.12 -17.19
N GLN A 72 5.22 4.02 -18.06
CA GLN A 72 6.57 4.07 -18.61
C GLN A 72 7.22 5.42 -18.25
N PRO A 73 8.18 5.46 -17.32
CA PRO A 73 8.99 6.65 -17.08
C PRO A 73 9.78 7.03 -18.33
N ASN A 74 10.00 8.33 -18.50
CA ASN A 74 10.75 8.87 -19.64
C ASN A 74 12.25 8.49 -19.56
N ASP A 75 12.78 8.44 -18.33
CA ASP A 75 14.22 8.37 -18.10
C ASP A 75 14.72 6.94 -17.84
N CYS A 76 13.83 5.96 -17.68
CA CYS A 76 14.20 4.57 -17.50
C CYS A 76 13.09 3.56 -17.78
N ASN A 77 13.49 2.32 -18.02
CA ASN A 77 12.59 1.17 -18.08
C ASN A 77 12.45 0.55 -16.69
N LEU A 78 11.21 0.43 -16.22
CA LEU A 78 10.90 -0.24 -14.97
C LEU A 78 10.93 -1.76 -15.18
N PRO A 79 11.53 -2.53 -14.25
CA PRO A 79 11.45 -3.98 -14.32
C PRO A 79 9.99 -4.42 -14.17
N ARG A 80 9.61 -5.48 -14.89
CA ARG A 80 8.31 -6.13 -14.69
C ARG A 80 8.23 -6.66 -13.26
N PHE A 81 7.08 -6.52 -12.63
CA PHE A 81 6.86 -7.04 -11.28
C PHE A 81 6.93 -8.57 -11.30
N ASP A 82 7.80 -9.12 -10.45
CA ASP A 82 7.89 -10.56 -10.14
C ASP A 82 7.46 -10.78 -8.69
N GLY A 83 6.29 -11.39 -8.51
CA GLY A 83 5.72 -11.64 -7.19
C GLY A 83 6.48 -12.68 -6.38
N GLN A 84 7.10 -13.67 -7.02
CA GLN A 84 7.90 -14.68 -6.31
C GLN A 84 9.21 -14.08 -5.80
N ASP A 85 9.89 -13.29 -6.64
CA ASP A 85 11.09 -12.56 -6.24
C ASP A 85 10.78 -11.58 -5.11
N PHE A 86 9.66 -10.84 -5.20
CA PHE A 86 9.19 -9.98 -4.12
C PHE A 86 9.02 -10.76 -2.80
N LEU A 87 8.31 -11.89 -2.82
CA LEU A 87 8.09 -12.72 -1.63
C LEU A 87 9.40 -13.27 -1.06
N LYS A 88 10.35 -13.70 -1.90
CA LYS A 88 11.68 -14.13 -1.48
C LYS A 88 12.46 -13.02 -0.78
N LYS A 89 12.46 -11.81 -1.36
CA LYS A 89 13.14 -10.61 -0.79
C LYS A 89 12.46 -10.08 0.47
N MET A 90 11.16 -10.31 0.60
CA MET A 90 10.37 -9.91 1.76
C MET A 90 10.24 -11.00 2.82
N LYS A 91 10.89 -12.15 2.66
CA LYS A 91 10.78 -13.31 3.57
C LYS A 91 10.87 -12.89 5.05
N GLY A 92 9.85 -13.28 5.83
CA GLY A 92 9.74 -12.97 7.26
C GLY A 92 9.41 -11.51 7.61
N LYS A 93 9.11 -10.65 6.63
CA LYS A 93 8.81 -9.23 6.84
C LYS A 93 7.30 -8.94 6.83
N LYS A 94 6.95 -7.83 7.46
CA LYS A 94 5.59 -7.29 7.52
C LYS A 94 5.48 -6.00 6.72
N VAL A 95 4.50 -5.94 5.82
CA VAL A 95 4.14 -4.76 5.03
C VAL A 95 2.76 -4.29 5.48
N MET A 96 2.59 -3.00 5.74
CA MET A 96 1.29 -2.44 6.11
C MET A 96 0.98 -1.19 5.27
N TYR A 97 -0.20 -1.23 4.65
CA TYR A 97 -0.86 -0.09 4.05
C TYR A 97 -1.73 0.58 5.09
N VAL A 98 -1.63 1.88 5.21
CA VAL A 98 -2.35 2.66 6.21
C VAL A 98 -3.11 3.76 5.51
N GLY A 99 -4.41 3.86 5.76
CA GLY A 99 -5.17 4.96 5.20
C GLY A 99 -6.64 4.72 4.94
N ASP A 100 -7.12 5.46 3.94
CA ASP A 100 -8.48 5.42 3.44
C ASP A 100 -8.72 4.30 2.40
N SER A 101 -9.82 4.42 1.63
CA SER A 101 -10.20 3.45 0.61
C SER A 101 -9.16 3.24 -0.50
N LEU A 102 -8.31 4.23 -0.79
CA LEU A 102 -7.26 4.08 -1.80
C LEU A 102 -6.08 3.26 -1.27
N SER A 103 -5.77 3.35 0.03
CA SER A 103 -4.81 2.44 0.67
C SER A 103 -5.34 1.01 0.67
N LEU A 104 -6.64 0.80 0.89
CA LEU A 104 -7.30 -0.52 0.82
C LEU A 104 -7.22 -1.10 -0.60
N ASN A 105 -7.50 -0.29 -1.61
CA ASN A 105 -7.40 -0.72 -3.01
C ASN A 105 -5.96 -1.14 -3.36
N THR A 106 -4.96 -0.35 -2.94
CA THR A 106 -3.54 -0.67 -3.16
C THR A 106 -3.13 -1.97 -2.46
N PHE A 107 -3.57 -2.17 -1.21
CA PHE A 107 -3.39 -3.40 -0.47
C PHE A 107 -3.95 -4.61 -1.22
N GLN A 108 -5.18 -4.52 -1.73
CA GLN A 108 -5.82 -5.62 -2.47
C GLN A 108 -5.09 -5.91 -3.78
N SER A 109 -4.68 -4.88 -4.52
CA SER A 109 -3.88 -5.05 -5.74
C SER A 109 -2.56 -5.77 -5.46
N MET A 110 -1.84 -5.39 -4.40
CA MET A 110 -0.60 -6.07 -3.99
C MET A 110 -0.87 -7.53 -3.64
N VAL A 111 -1.86 -7.82 -2.80
CA VAL A 111 -2.17 -9.21 -2.41
C VAL A 111 -2.58 -10.05 -3.63
N CYS A 112 -3.33 -9.50 -4.59
CA CYS A 112 -3.70 -10.22 -5.81
C CYS A 112 -2.50 -10.52 -6.71
N LEU A 113 -1.57 -9.56 -6.88
CA LEU A 113 -0.32 -9.78 -7.60
C LEU A 113 0.48 -10.94 -7.00
N LEU A 114 0.58 -10.98 -5.67
CA LEU A 114 1.29 -12.03 -4.97
C LEU A 114 0.56 -13.37 -5.06
N HIS A 115 -0.76 -13.39 -4.86
CA HIS A 115 -1.58 -14.59 -5.01
C HIS A 115 -1.46 -15.21 -6.40
N ALA A 116 -1.49 -14.40 -7.47
CA ALA A 116 -1.31 -14.88 -8.83
C ALA A 116 0.10 -15.44 -9.10
N ALA A 117 1.13 -14.93 -8.41
CA ALA A 117 2.51 -15.39 -8.57
C ALA A 117 2.79 -16.72 -7.84
N VAL A 118 2.00 -17.06 -6.82
CA VAL A 118 2.15 -18.27 -6.00
C VAL A 118 0.80 -18.95 -5.73
N PRO A 119 0.12 -19.49 -6.76
CA PRO A 119 -1.25 -20.02 -6.64
C PRO A 119 -1.37 -21.18 -5.65
N ASP A 120 -0.31 -21.98 -5.50
CA ASP A 120 -0.29 -23.16 -4.61
C ASP A 120 0.16 -22.83 -3.17
N SER A 121 0.46 -21.56 -2.88
CA SER A 121 0.95 -21.17 -1.55
C SER A 121 -0.15 -21.26 -0.50
N ASN A 122 0.22 -21.66 0.73
CA ASN A 122 -0.71 -21.58 1.85
C ASN A 122 -0.87 -20.12 2.30
N ILE A 123 -2.07 -19.55 2.12
CA ILE A 123 -2.35 -18.16 2.48
C ILE A 123 -3.58 -18.00 3.37
N THR A 124 -3.35 -17.37 4.52
CA THR A 124 -4.37 -17.10 5.54
C THR A 124 -4.78 -15.63 5.53
N ARG A 125 -6.03 -15.36 5.88
CA ARG A 125 -6.59 -14.01 5.99
C ARG A 125 -7.36 -13.87 7.29
N PHE A 126 -7.14 -12.77 8.01
CA PHE A 126 -7.92 -12.43 9.19
C PHE A 126 -8.02 -10.92 9.35
N SER A 127 -9.04 -10.47 10.08
CA SER A 127 -9.25 -9.06 10.40
C SER A 127 -9.42 -8.90 11.91
N LYS A 128 -8.68 -7.96 12.51
CA LYS A 128 -8.72 -7.64 13.94
C LYS A 128 -8.44 -6.15 14.14
N ASN A 129 -9.23 -5.47 14.98
CA ASN A 129 -9.03 -4.06 15.36
C ASN A 129 -8.79 -3.13 14.16
N SER A 130 -9.66 -3.17 13.15
CA SER A 130 -9.55 -2.39 11.90
C SER A 130 -8.32 -2.70 11.03
N VAL A 131 -7.55 -3.74 11.36
CA VAL A 131 -6.44 -4.26 10.55
C VAL A 131 -6.89 -5.53 9.85
N THR A 132 -6.80 -5.56 8.53
CA THR A 132 -6.93 -6.80 7.73
C THR A 132 -5.55 -7.28 7.33
N THR A 133 -5.22 -8.54 7.58
CA THR A 133 -3.91 -9.13 7.29
C THR A 133 -4.07 -10.36 6.41
N VAL A 134 -3.19 -10.47 5.41
CA VAL A 134 -3.01 -11.65 4.56
C VAL A 134 -1.58 -12.15 4.72
N ILE A 135 -1.40 -13.43 5.04
CA ILE A 135 -0.09 -14.04 5.28
C ILE A 135 0.18 -15.10 4.22
N PHE A 136 1.30 -14.97 3.51
CA PHE A 136 1.87 -15.99 2.63
C PHE A 136 2.80 -16.88 3.47
N GLN A 137 2.27 -18.01 3.95
CA GLN A 137 2.89 -18.82 5.01
C GLN A 137 4.26 -19.37 4.60
N ASP A 138 4.39 -19.83 3.35
CA ASP A 138 5.63 -20.43 2.84
C ASP A 138 6.81 -19.43 2.82
N TYR A 139 6.49 -18.13 2.82
CA TYR A 139 7.46 -17.04 2.87
C TYR A 139 7.50 -16.32 4.22
N GLY A 140 6.56 -16.60 5.12
CA GLY A 140 6.38 -15.84 6.36
C GLY A 140 6.15 -14.35 6.13
N VAL A 141 5.58 -13.97 4.98
CA VAL A 141 5.34 -12.56 4.60
C VAL A 141 3.91 -12.19 4.97
N SER A 142 3.73 -11.12 5.74
CA SER A 142 2.40 -10.58 6.01
C SER A 142 2.20 -9.24 5.30
N VAL A 143 1.10 -9.11 4.58
CA VAL A 143 0.64 -7.86 4.00
C VAL A 143 -0.64 -7.46 4.72
N SER A 144 -0.70 -6.24 5.24
CA SER A 144 -1.83 -5.76 6.04
C SER A 144 -2.36 -4.43 5.52
N HIS A 145 -3.64 -4.17 5.78
CA HIS A 145 -4.27 -2.87 5.65
C HIS A 145 -4.82 -2.43 6.99
N PHE A 146 -4.46 -1.23 7.45
CA PHE A 146 -5.03 -0.59 8.61
C PHE A 146 -5.87 0.61 8.18
N HIS A 147 -7.17 0.56 8.49
CA HIS A 147 -8.08 1.64 8.13
C HIS A 147 -7.93 2.83 9.09
N SER A 148 -7.23 3.87 8.61
CA SER A 148 -7.07 5.13 9.31
C SER A 148 -7.21 6.29 8.32
N PRO A 149 -8.44 6.74 8.02
CA PRO A 149 -8.70 7.67 6.92
C PRO A 149 -7.96 9.00 7.02
N TYR A 150 -7.73 9.48 8.24
CA TYR A 150 -7.06 10.75 8.53
C TYR A 150 -5.64 10.57 9.08
N LEU A 151 -5.18 9.33 9.29
CA LEU A 151 -3.93 8.95 9.99
C LEU A 151 -3.87 9.36 11.47
N VAL A 152 -4.65 10.36 11.88
CA VAL A 152 -4.78 10.90 13.23
C VAL A 152 -6.10 10.51 13.87
N ASP A 153 -6.21 10.74 15.18
CA ASP A 153 -7.35 10.29 15.96
C ASP A 153 -8.59 11.17 15.78
N VAL A 154 -9.77 10.52 15.71
CA VAL A 154 -11.08 11.18 15.84
C VAL A 154 -11.69 10.74 17.17
N GLU A 155 -11.86 11.68 18.09
CA GLU A 155 -12.25 11.39 19.47
C GLU A 155 -13.58 12.06 19.81
N LYS A 156 -14.39 11.41 20.65
CA LYS A 156 -15.58 12.05 21.22
C LYS A 156 -15.22 12.76 22.51
N GLU A 157 -15.37 14.08 22.53
CA GLU A 157 -15.18 14.92 23.71
C GLU A 157 -16.50 15.63 24.04
N LYS A 158 -16.93 15.58 25.30
CA LYS A 158 -18.11 16.33 25.75
C LYS A 158 -17.67 17.72 26.23
N PRO A 159 -18.42 18.81 25.92
CA PRO A 159 -19.70 18.86 25.20
C PRO A 159 -19.59 18.95 23.66
N PHE A 160 -18.38 18.94 23.10
CA PHE A 160 -18.08 19.37 21.74
C PHE A 160 -18.34 18.34 20.61
N GLY A 161 -18.60 17.07 20.95
CA GLY A 161 -18.84 16.01 19.97
C GLY A 161 -17.55 15.35 19.48
N ARG A 162 -17.49 14.96 18.20
CA ARG A 162 -16.32 14.32 17.59
C ARG A 162 -15.31 15.37 17.14
N ILE A 163 -14.08 15.27 17.63
CA ILE A 163 -12.98 16.17 17.35
C ILE A 163 -11.92 15.41 16.58
N LEU A 164 -11.46 16.00 15.47
CA LEU A 164 -10.28 15.53 14.76
C LEU A 164 -9.04 16.13 15.44
N ARG A 165 -8.22 15.27 16.08
CA ARG A 165 -7.01 15.70 16.80
C ARG A 165 -5.77 15.52 15.94
N LEU A 166 -5.25 16.62 15.40
CA LEU A 166 -4.08 16.57 14.50
C LEU A 166 -2.76 16.26 15.22
N ASP A 167 -2.71 16.44 16.53
CA ASP A 167 -1.57 16.21 17.40
C ASP A 167 -1.56 14.80 18.01
N SER A 168 -2.49 13.93 17.63
CA SER A 168 -2.67 12.61 18.24
C SER A 168 -2.69 11.46 17.22
N ILE A 169 -1.90 10.42 17.51
CA ILE A 169 -1.81 9.17 16.74
C ILE A 169 -1.75 7.98 17.74
N LYS A 170 -2.82 7.76 18.52
CA LYS A 170 -2.88 6.71 19.55
C LYS A 170 -2.69 5.33 18.97
N ASP A 171 -3.24 5.10 17.78
CA ASP A 171 -3.11 3.86 17.04
C ASP A 171 -1.73 3.66 16.41
N GLY A 172 -0.79 4.60 16.58
CA GLY A 172 0.57 4.47 16.08
C GLY A 172 1.35 3.31 16.68
N LYS A 173 0.87 2.72 17.79
CA LYS A 173 1.38 1.47 18.36
C LYS A 173 1.16 0.27 17.41
N THR A 174 0.10 0.29 16.61
CA THR A 174 -0.31 -0.80 15.70
C THR A 174 0.73 -1.07 14.61
N TRP A 175 1.50 -0.06 14.21
CA TRP A 175 2.48 -0.19 13.12
C TRP A 175 3.96 -0.14 13.55
N LYS A 176 4.28 -0.19 14.86
CA LYS A 176 5.68 -0.11 15.35
C LYS A 176 6.57 -1.26 14.90
N ASP A 177 5.99 -2.44 14.74
CA ASP A 177 6.69 -3.69 14.40
C ASP A 177 6.54 -4.05 12.91
N ILE A 178 6.22 -3.07 12.07
CA ILE A 178 6.09 -3.24 10.63
C ILE A 178 7.41 -2.86 9.95
N ASP A 179 7.89 -3.71 9.04
CA ASP A 179 9.16 -3.49 8.34
C ASP A 179 9.01 -2.48 7.20
N VAL A 180 7.83 -2.44 6.56
CA VAL A 180 7.51 -1.50 5.47
C VAL A 180 6.13 -0.88 5.66
N LEU A 181 6.08 0.45 5.74
CA LEU A 181 4.85 1.22 5.89
C LEU A 181 4.55 2.05 4.65
N VAL A 182 3.30 2.01 4.23
CA VAL A 182 2.79 2.77 3.08
C VAL A 182 1.56 3.57 3.52
N PHE A 183 1.73 4.88 3.66
CA PHE A 183 0.67 5.78 4.09
C PHE A 183 -0.04 6.44 2.91
N TYR A 184 -1.36 6.53 2.98
CA TYR A 184 -2.15 7.34 2.07
C TYR A 184 -3.39 7.91 2.76
N SER A 185 -3.59 9.23 2.66
CA SER A 185 -4.76 9.89 3.22
C SER A 185 -5.04 11.17 2.42
N TRP A 186 -6.21 11.24 1.77
CA TRP A 186 -6.57 12.41 0.97
C TRP A 186 -8.08 12.61 0.87
N GLY A 187 -8.82 11.62 0.36
CA GLY A 187 -10.22 11.82 -0.05
C GLY A 187 -11.16 12.18 1.10
N TRP A 188 -10.81 11.79 2.31
CA TRP A 188 -11.61 12.05 3.52
C TRP A 188 -11.47 13.47 4.05
N TRP A 189 -10.39 14.19 3.73
CA TRP A 189 -10.17 15.57 4.16
C TRP A 189 -11.13 16.57 3.49
N PHE A 190 -11.67 16.20 2.33
CA PHE A 190 -12.61 17.04 1.57
C PHE A 190 -14.08 16.76 1.88
N ARG A 191 -14.38 15.84 2.82
CA ARG A 191 -15.77 15.55 3.20
C ARG A 191 -16.30 16.68 4.08
N ALA A 192 -17.47 17.20 3.70
CA ALA A 192 -18.18 18.25 4.42
C ALA A 192 -19.66 17.89 4.61
N GLY A 193 -20.34 18.60 5.51
CA GLY A 193 -21.76 18.40 5.79
C GLY A 193 -22.06 17.01 6.35
N SER A 194 -23.09 16.35 5.82
CA SER A 194 -23.53 15.03 6.29
C SER A 194 -22.51 13.90 6.12
N GLN A 195 -21.48 14.12 5.30
CA GLN A 195 -20.41 13.14 5.08
C GLN A 195 -19.19 13.36 5.99
N GLN A 196 -19.17 14.44 6.78
CA GLN A 196 -18.07 14.76 7.68
C GLN A 196 -18.15 13.87 8.93
N PRO A 197 -17.11 13.06 9.24
CA PRO A 197 -17.15 12.14 10.37
C PRO A 197 -16.78 12.78 11.72
N TYR A 198 -16.38 14.06 11.73
CA TYR A 198 -16.09 14.86 12.92
C TYR A 198 -16.87 16.19 12.88
N ASP A 199 -17.11 16.77 14.05
CA ASP A 199 -17.95 17.95 14.22
C ASP A 199 -17.08 19.23 14.29
N LEU A 200 -15.82 19.14 14.72
CA LEU A 200 -14.85 20.26 14.78
C LEU A 200 -13.44 19.85 14.32
N PRO A 201 -12.81 20.57 13.36
CA PRO A 201 -11.39 20.43 13.04
C PRO A 201 -10.52 21.33 13.94
N ILE A 202 -9.40 20.80 14.47
CA ILE A 202 -8.38 21.62 15.14
C ILE A 202 -7.28 21.95 14.11
N TYR A 203 -7.49 23.05 13.37
CA TYR A 203 -6.59 23.70 12.40
C TYR A 203 -6.20 22.89 11.14
N TYR A 204 -5.89 23.57 10.03
CA TYR A 204 -5.61 22.97 8.72
C TYR A 204 -4.11 22.74 8.50
N PHE A 205 -3.68 21.55 8.04
CA PHE A 205 -2.40 21.37 7.34
C PHE A 205 -2.46 20.23 6.30
N LEU A 206 -1.78 20.45 5.16
CA LEU A 206 -1.57 19.52 4.05
C LEU A 206 -0.48 18.49 4.41
N PHE A 207 -0.75 17.18 4.28
CA PHE A 207 0.26 16.13 4.41
C PHE A 207 0.83 15.70 3.05
N GLN A 208 2.15 15.55 3.00
CA GLN A 208 2.94 15.04 1.88
C GLN A 208 3.28 13.56 2.13
N VAL A 209 3.28 12.74 1.07
CA VAL A 209 3.51 11.29 1.11
C VAL A 209 4.93 10.97 1.62
N GLY A 210 5.04 10.09 2.63
CA GLY A 210 6.32 9.60 3.17
C GLY A 210 6.40 8.07 3.18
N LEU A 211 7.49 7.52 2.65
CA LEU A 211 7.85 6.09 2.75
C LEU A 211 8.88 5.92 3.87
N TYR A 212 8.62 5.03 4.83
CA TYR A 212 9.55 4.74 5.92
C TYR A 212 10.04 3.28 5.83
N SER A 213 11.37 3.09 5.89
CA SER A 213 12.02 1.78 5.93
C SER A 213 12.98 1.71 7.12
N ARG A 214 12.78 0.74 8.02
CA ARG A 214 13.63 0.54 9.20
C ARG A 214 14.81 -0.38 8.86
N ARG A 215 16.06 0.10 8.98
CA ARG A 215 17.25 -0.77 8.97
C ARG A 215 17.47 -1.36 10.36
N ARG A 216 17.49 -2.69 10.50
CA ARG A 216 18.02 -3.32 11.72
C ARG A 216 19.54 -3.24 11.68
N GLY A 217 20.14 -2.56 12.66
CA GLY A 217 21.58 -2.62 12.90
C GLY A 217 21.96 -4.01 13.44
N HIS A 218 22.93 -4.66 12.79
CA HIS A 218 23.60 -5.82 13.36
C HIS A 218 24.45 -5.33 14.54
N SER A 219 24.07 -5.70 15.76
CA SER A 219 24.95 -5.58 16.93
C SER A 219 26.07 -6.61 16.76
N GLN A 220 27.27 -6.15 16.41
CA GLN A 220 28.48 -6.94 16.61
C GLN A 220 28.76 -6.98 18.11
N ARG A 221 28.64 -8.16 18.70
CA ARG A 221 29.23 -8.45 20.00
C ARG A 221 30.74 -8.47 19.83
N HIS A 222 31.43 -7.49 20.40
CA HIS A 222 32.84 -7.66 20.75
C HIS A 222 32.91 -8.65 21.90
N GLY A 223 33.50 -9.81 21.64
CA GLY A 223 33.92 -10.76 22.66
C GLY A 223 35.40 -10.56 22.93
N SER A 224 35.70 -10.45 24.24
CA SER A 224 36.96 -10.78 24.94
C SER A 224 38.24 -10.09 24.49
#